data_AF-A0A8H4ZFK4-F1
#
_entry.id   AF-A0A8H4ZFK4-F1
#
_cell.length_a   1.000
_cell.length_b   1.000
_cell.length_c   1.000
_cell.angle_alpha   90.00
_cell.angle_beta   90.00
_cell.angle_gamma   90.00
#
_symmetry.space_group_name_H-M   'P 1'
#
loop_
_entity.id
_entity.type
_entity.pdbx_description
1 polymer ?
#
loop_
_entity_poly.entity_id
_entity_poly.type
_entity_poly.pdbx_seq_one_letter_code
_entity_poly.pdbx_strand_id
1 'polypeptide(L)'
;MPNLDCLEVRFSPFCDEEVFPGALHEPSHARMKSLEAISKTLRDRESRPNTSIIRELVLNYLEDTPLRKDLNDNLLQNIKKLHIRVAYDSDQNERPEFTSYLSDTLLPSVSEHLVELTIAGHYWGSIPAEFNGKGLSFPCLKSLTLGEYIILRQDQFDWILEQRSLIGLNLYSCKIATHCLVSQPNFEVWDVNLNGWKRISDPSTNIVQANYSPLSHPRLEPLDFGWYANDLRWSDMFDRIRQSLPQLRNFNFKCCSWQSYFEGYSGIPSGNDLSYRYYTFDDESWAWVWWYRPAEERPFTMERDFFTDEDMPGTPVGLYERTESADRLALETLMEVTRKRCDEK
;
A
#
# COMPACT_ATOMS: atom_id res chain seq x y z
N MET A 1 -3.06 31.41 -15.51
CA MET A 1 -2.44 31.73 -14.20
C MET A 1 -0.92 31.62 -14.36
N PRO A 2 -0.15 32.71 -14.24
CA PRO A 2 1.29 32.70 -14.53
C PRO A 2 2.14 32.00 -13.45
N ASN A 3 1.66 31.96 -12.20
CA ASN A 3 2.41 31.51 -11.02
C ASN A 3 1.86 30.21 -10.42
N LEU A 4 1.47 29.25 -11.26
CA LEU A 4 1.03 27.93 -10.80
C LEU A 4 2.25 27.03 -10.53
N ASP A 5 2.35 26.49 -9.31
CA ASP A 5 3.44 25.63 -8.84
C ASP A 5 2.96 24.20 -8.49
N CYS A 6 1.65 24.05 -8.24
CA CYS A 6 0.99 22.78 -7.95
C CYS A 6 -0.17 22.51 -8.92
N LEU A 7 -0.32 21.25 -9.31
CA LEU A 7 -1.48 20.73 -10.04
C LEU A 7 -2.11 19.58 -9.25
N GLU A 8 -3.39 19.74 -8.88
CA GLU A 8 -4.21 18.66 -8.35
C GLU A 8 -5.22 18.20 -9.39
N VAL A 9 -5.28 16.88 -9.59
CA VAL A 9 -6.26 16.20 -10.42
C VAL A 9 -6.98 15.19 -9.53
N ARG A 10 -8.30 15.36 -9.38
CA ARG A 10 -9.14 14.49 -8.56
C ARG A 10 -10.18 13.82 -9.42
N PHE A 11 -10.08 12.50 -9.54
CA PHE A 11 -11.07 11.66 -10.19
C PHE A 11 -12.11 11.16 -9.18
N SER A 12 -13.15 10.48 -9.69
CA SER A 12 -14.06 9.73 -8.81
C SER A 12 -13.29 8.64 -8.05
N PRO A 13 -13.72 8.24 -6.85
CA PRO A 13 -13.07 7.14 -6.13
C PRO A 13 -13.28 5.76 -6.75
N PHE A 14 -14.26 5.61 -7.64
CA PHE A 14 -14.68 4.34 -8.24
C PHE A 14 -14.45 4.33 -9.75
N CYS A 15 -13.92 3.22 -10.28
CA CYS A 15 -13.62 3.04 -11.70
C CYS A 15 -14.83 2.51 -12.51
N ASP A 16 -15.75 1.77 -11.88
CA ASP A 16 -16.87 1.12 -12.58
C ASP A 16 -18.23 1.80 -12.29
N GLU A 17 -19.09 1.76 -13.31
CA GLU A 17 -20.46 2.26 -13.34
C GLU A 17 -21.45 1.32 -12.63
N GLU A 18 -21.13 0.02 -12.49
CA GLU A 18 -22.12 -0.99 -12.08
C GLU A 18 -22.26 -1.22 -10.56
N VAL A 19 -21.23 -0.95 -9.75
CA VAL A 19 -21.20 -1.41 -8.35
C VAL A 19 -21.96 -0.52 -7.37
N PHE A 20 -22.05 0.80 -7.64
CA PHE A 20 -22.71 1.74 -6.74
C PHE A 20 -23.71 2.64 -7.47
N PRO A 21 -25.01 2.28 -7.45
CA PRO A 21 -26.08 3.13 -7.97
C PRO A 21 -26.10 4.47 -7.20
N GLY A 22 -25.58 5.54 -7.82
CA GLY A 22 -25.55 6.90 -7.26
C GLY A 22 -24.15 7.49 -7.00
N ALA A 23 -23.06 6.76 -7.25
CA ALA A 23 -21.73 7.37 -7.35
C ALA A 23 -21.68 8.32 -8.56
N LEU A 24 -20.96 9.45 -8.43
CA LEU A 24 -20.76 10.40 -9.53
C LEU A 24 -20.14 9.65 -10.73
N HIS A 25 -20.94 9.46 -11.77
CA HIS A 25 -20.58 8.71 -12.97
C HIS A 25 -19.38 9.36 -13.68
N GLU A 26 -18.26 8.65 -13.73
CA GLU A 26 -17.13 8.97 -14.60
C GLU A 26 -17.12 7.94 -15.75
N PRO A 27 -17.34 8.35 -17.03
CA PRO A 27 -17.38 7.40 -18.13
C PRO A 27 -16.07 6.62 -18.27
N SER A 28 -16.14 5.37 -18.72
CA SER A 28 -14.94 4.59 -19.08
C SER A 28 -14.05 5.41 -20.03
N HIS A 29 -12.75 5.49 -19.73
CA HIS A 29 -11.74 6.31 -20.42
C HIS A 29 -11.77 7.83 -20.19
N ALA A 30 -12.69 8.38 -19.39
CA ALA A 30 -12.71 9.81 -19.09
C ALA A 30 -11.46 10.29 -18.34
N ARG A 31 -10.91 9.46 -17.44
CA ARG A 31 -9.65 9.73 -16.74
C ARG A 31 -8.49 9.92 -17.71
N MET A 32 -8.30 8.96 -18.62
CA MET A 32 -7.24 9.01 -19.63
C MET A 32 -7.37 10.26 -20.52
N LYS A 33 -8.57 10.56 -21.04
CA LYS A 33 -8.82 11.77 -21.85
C LYS A 33 -8.55 13.05 -21.07
N SER A 34 -8.87 13.07 -19.78
CA SER A 34 -8.59 14.21 -18.90
C SER A 34 -7.08 14.40 -18.72
N LEU A 35 -6.34 13.32 -18.47
CA LEU A 35 -4.88 13.36 -18.40
C LEU A 35 -4.23 13.79 -19.72
N GLU A 36 -4.77 13.38 -20.87
CA GLU A 36 -4.32 13.86 -22.19
C GLU A 36 -4.52 15.36 -22.38
N ALA A 37 -5.71 15.86 -22.02
CA ALA A 37 -6.03 17.28 -22.11
C ALA A 37 -5.14 18.12 -21.16
N ILE A 38 -4.90 17.62 -19.95
CA ILE A 38 -4.00 18.23 -18.97
C ILE A 38 -2.57 18.26 -19.51
N SER A 39 -2.05 17.12 -19.97
CA SER A 39 -0.70 16.99 -20.54
C SER A 39 -0.48 17.99 -21.69
N LYS A 40 -1.45 18.09 -22.61
CA LYS A 40 -1.41 19.09 -23.70
C LYS A 40 -1.38 20.52 -23.15
N THR A 41 -2.23 20.82 -22.16
CA THR A 41 -2.32 22.15 -21.55
C THR A 41 -1.03 22.54 -20.83
N LEU A 42 -0.35 21.58 -20.18
CA LEU A 42 0.94 21.80 -19.54
C LEU A 42 2.02 22.17 -20.56
N ARG A 43 2.13 21.41 -21.67
CA ARG A 43 3.08 21.75 -22.75
C ARG A 43 2.81 23.13 -23.35
N ASP A 44 1.54 23.43 -23.64
CA ASP A 44 1.14 24.74 -24.17
C ASP A 44 1.47 25.87 -23.19
N ARG A 45 1.40 25.59 -21.87
CA ARG A 45 1.76 26.54 -20.82
C ARG A 45 3.26 26.77 -20.75
N GLU A 46 4.06 25.70 -20.73
CA GLU A 46 5.52 25.77 -20.65
C GLU A 46 6.13 26.50 -21.85
N SER A 47 5.47 26.45 -23.01
CA SER A 47 5.89 27.21 -24.21
C SER A 47 5.77 28.74 -24.06
N ARG A 48 5.04 29.24 -23.04
CA ARG A 48 4.77 30.68 -22.86
C ARG A 48 5.84 31.34 -21.99
N PRO A 49 6.34 32.53 -22.36
CA PRO A 49 7.26 33.27 -21.52
C PRO A 49 6.60 33.68 -20.20
N ASN A 50 7.42 33.84 -19.15
CA ASN A 50 6.99 34.29 -17.82
C ASN A 50 5.98 33.37 -17.13
N THR A 51 6.12 32.07 -17.32
CA THR A 51 5.33 31.05 -16.62
C THR A 51 6.20 30.29 -15.62
N SER A 52 5.69 30.09 -14.40
CA SER A 52 6.32 29.21 -13.42
C SER A 52 6.23 27.74 -13.83
N ILE A 53 7.26 26.98 -13.48
CA ILE A 53 7.31 25.53 -13.62
C ILE A 53 6.49 24.90 -12.49
N ILE A 54 5.60 23.97 -12.84
CA ILE A 54 4.87 23.16 -11.86
C ILE A 54 5.83 22.12 -11.29
N ARG A 55 5.89 22.00 -9.96
CA ARG A 55 6.80 21.10 -9.26
C ARG A 55 6.08 20.13 -8.35
N GLU A 56 4.78 20.28 -8.19
CA GLU A 56 3.95 19.47 -7.31
C GLU A 56 2.77 18.93 -8.11
N LEU A 57 2.63 17.61 -8.10
CA LEU A 57 1.55 16.90 -8.78
C LEU A 57 0.81 16.02 -7.79
N VAL A 58 -0.50 16.23 -7.69
CA VAL A 58 -1.41 15.39 -6.90
C VAL A 58 -2.38 14.70 -7.86
N LEU A 59 -2.34 13.38 -7.89
CA LEU A 59 -3.24 12.51 -8.64
C LEU A 59 -4.09 11.73 -7.64
N ASN A 60 -5.31 12.21 -7.39
CA ASN A 60 -6.26 11.58 -6.50
C ASN A 60 -7.18 10.63 -7.28
N TYR A 61 -7.22 9.37 -6.84
CA TYR A 61 -7.97 8.28 -7.45
C TYR A 61 -7.56 8.00 -8.90
N LEU A 62 -6.24 7.91 -9.12
CA LEU A 62 -5.67 7.44 -10.37
C LEU A 62 -6.04 5.97 -10.56
N GLU A 63 -6.54 5.62 -11.75
CA GLU A 63 -6.79 4.22 -12.11
C GLU A 63 -5.48 3.42 -12.09
N ASP A 64 -5.55 2.17 -11.63
CA ASP A 64 -4.45 1.21 -11.59
C ASP A 64 -4.13 0.65 -12.98
N THR A 65 -3.94 1.54 -13.96
CA THR A 65 -3.60 1.20 -15.33
C THR A 65 -2.38 2.01 -15.77
N PRO A 66 -1.38 1.38 -16.42
CA PRO A 66 -0.19 2.09 -16.90
C PRO A 66 -0.54 3.28 -17.80
N LEU A 67 0.08 4.43 -17.53
CA LEU A 67 -0.04 5.58 -18.43
C LEU A 67 0.80 5.36 -19.68
N ARG A 68 0.34 5.93 -20.80
CA ARG A 68 1.18 5.99 -21.99
C ARG A 68 2.46 6.77 -21.69
N LYS A 69 3.58 6.34 -22.29
CA LYS A 69 4.90 6.94 -22.08
C LYS A 69 4.91 8.45 -22.31
N ASP A 70 4.27 8.93 -23.38
CA ASP A 70 4.19 10.36 -23.66
C ASP A 70 3.47 11.13 -22.55
N LEU A 71 2.40 10.57 -21.99
CA LEU A 71 1.69 11.21 -20.88
C LEU A 71 2.52 11.22 -19.61
N ASN A 72 3.16 10.09 -19.30
CA ASN A 72 4.03 9.95 -18.15
C ASN A 72 5.16 10.99 -18.16
N ASP A 73 5.91 11.03 -19.27
CA ASP A 73 7.08 11.92 -19.42
C ASP A 73 6.67 13.39 -19.30
N ASN A 74 5.51 13.78 -19.84
CA ASN A 74 5.04 15.16 -19.81
C ASN A 74 4.43 15.56 -18.46
N LEU A 75 3.68 14.67 -17.79
CA LEU A 75 3.05 14.98 -16.50
C LEU A 75 4.07 15.04 -15.36
N LEU A 76 5.10 14.20 -15.43
CA LEU A 76 6.11 14.07 -14.37
C LEU A 76 7.35 14.95 -14.59
N GLN A 77 7.41 15.66 -15.71
CA GLN A 77 8.52 16.54 -16.03
C GLN A 77 8.70 17.61 -14.93
N ASN A 78 9.90 17.71 -14.38
CA ASN A 78 10.28 18.69 -13.33
C ASN A 78 9.55 18.54 -11.98
N ILE A 79 8.77 17.47 -11.78
CA ILE A 79 8.06 17.23 -10.53
C ILE A 79 9.06 16.90 -9.41
N LYS A 80 8.93 17.61 -8.30
CA LYS A 80 9.69 17.41 -7.05
C LYS A 80 8.83 16.85 -5.93
N LYS A 81 7.52 16.97 -6.03
CA LYS A 81 6.58 16.42 -5.06
C LYS A 81 5.48 15.69 -5.79
N LEU A 82 5.35 14.41 -5.50
CA LEU A 82 4.41 13.53 -6.20
C LEU A 82 3.51 12.86 -5.19
N HIS A 83 2.21 13.01 -5.37
CA HIS A 83 1.20 12.42 -4.50
C HIS A 83 0.23 11.63 -5.37
N ILE A 84 0.23 10.31 -5.19
CA ILE A 84 -0.62 9.39 -5.95
C ILE A 84 -1.52 8.67 -4.96
N ARG A 85 -2.83 8.77 -5.18
CA ARG A 85 -3.81 7.86 -4.59
C ARG A 85 -4.39 7.01 -5.70
N VAL A 86 -4.19 5.71 -5.66
CA VAL A 86 -4.78 4.76 -6.59
C VAL A 86 -6.26 4.58 -6.25
N ALA A 87 -7.10 4.52 -7.27
CA ALA A 87 -8.53 4.25 -7.15
C ALA A 87 -8.78 2.81 -6.72
N TYR A 88 -9.96 2.57 -6.15
CA TYR A 88 -10.41 1.21 -5.89
C TYR A 88 -11.14 0.70 -7.13
N ASP A 89 -10.66 -0.40 -7.70
CA ASP A 89 -11.41 -1.18 -8.68
C ASP A 89 -12.06 -2.36 -7.95
N SER A 90 -13.39 -2.35 -7.86
CA SER A 90 -14.17 -3.41 -7.22
C SER A 90 -14.38 -4.63 -8.11
N ASP A 91 -14.21 -4.48 -9.43
CA ASP A 91 -14.63 -5.46 -10.43
C ASP A 91 -13.46 -6.12 -11.18
N GLN A 92 -12.23 -5.69 -10.92
CA GLN A 92 -11.03 -6.24 -11.54
C GLN A 92 -10.03 -6.70 -10.48
N ASN A 93 -9.54 -7.93 -10.62
CA ASN A 93 -8.32 -8.38 -9.96
C ASN A 93 -7.25 -7.27 -10.11
N GLU A 94 -6.65 -6.79 -9.02
CA GLU A 94 -5.60 -5.74 -9.10
C GLU A 94 -4.63 -6.11 -10.22
N ARG A 95 -4.39 -5.17 -11.14
CA ARG A 95 -3.62 -5.45 -12.34
C ARG A 95 -2.12 -5.48 -12.00
N PRO A 96 -1.43 -6.64 -12.06
CA PRO A 96 -0.01 -6.71 -11.74
C PRO A 96 0.85 -5.80 -12.63
N GLU A 97 0.33 -5.46 -13.83
CA GLU A 97 0.96 -4.56 -14.78
C GLU A 97 1.15 -3.14 -14.21
N PHE A 98 0.21 -2.64 -13.41
CA PHE A 98 0.32 -1.30 -12.83
C PHE A 98 1.37 -1.25 -11.74
N THR A 99 1.47 -2.27 -10.90
CA THR A 99 2.48 -2.33 -9.85
C THR A 99 3.90 -2.43 -10.43
N SER A 100 4.06 -3.21 -11.50
CA SER A 100 5.30 -3.26 -12.29
C SER A 100 5.59 -1.89 -12.94
N TYR A 101 4.60 -1.27 -13.56
CA TYR A 101 4.74 0.08 -14.12
C TYR A 101 5.13 1.13 -13.07
N LEU A 102 4.55 1.07 -11.86
CA LEU A 102 4.85 1.99 -10.78
C LEU A 102 6.32 1.89 -10.35
N SER A 103 6.82 0.67 -10.15
CA SER A 103 8.19 0.40 -9.69
C SER A 103 9.24 0.56 -10.80
N ASP A 104 8.96 0.10 -12.02
CA ASP A 104 9.96 0.04 -13.10
C ASP A 104 9.96 1.27 -14.01
N THR A 105 8.87 2.04 -14.06
CA THR A 105 8.72 3.15 -15.02
C THR A 105 8.35 4.47 -14.35
N LEU A 106 7.25 4.53 -13.60
CA LEU A 106 6.72 5.79 -13.06
C LEU A 106 7.67 6.39 -12.02
N LEU A 107 7.99 5.66 -10.95
CA LEU A 107 8.82 6.17 -9.86
C LEU A 107 10.28 6.45 -10.30
N PRO A 108 10.93 5.61 -11.13
CA PRO A 108 12.25 5.92 -11.66
C PRO A 108 12.30 7.20 -12.49
N SER A 109 11.20 7.59 -13.15
CA SER A 109 11.17 8.80 -13.99
C SER A 109 11.31 10.12 -13.21
N VAL A 110 11.06 10.10 -11.90
CA VAL A 110 11.14 11.28 -11.01
C VAL A 110 12.23 11.18 -9.94
N SER A 111 12.95 10.06 -9.88
CA SER A 111 13.72 9.64 -8.72
C SER A 111 14.83 10.64 -8.30
N GLU A 112 15.55 11.20 -9.28
CA GLU A 112 16.70 12.09 -9.09
C GLU A 112 16.37 13.42 -8.39
N HIS A 113 15.13 13.88 -8.48
CA HIS A 113 14.73 15.22 -8.02
C HIS A 113 13.58 15.21 -7.02
N LEU A 114 12.99 14.04 -6.76
CA LEU A 114 11.88 13.89 -5.85
C LEU A 114 12.29 14.22 -4.41
N VAL A 115 11.56 15.14 -3.80
CA VAL A 115 11.74 15.61 -2.42
C VAL A 115 10.62 15.08 -1.53
N GLU A 116 9.43 14.88 -2.09
CA GLU A 116 8.26 14.37 -1.37
C GLU A 116 7.50 13.35 -2.22
N LEU A 117 7.15 12.23 -1.59
CA LEU A 117 6.40 11.15 -2.23
C LEU A 117 5.24 10.74 -1.32
N THR A 118 4.05 10.64 -1.89
CA THR A 118 2.91 9.96 -1.28
C THR A 118 2.39 8.89 -2.23
N ILE A 119 2.25 7.67 -1.73
CA ILE A 119 1.55 6.59 -2.44
C ILE A 119 0.50 6.05 -1.48
N ALA A 120 -0.75 6.12 -1.89
CA ALA A 120 -1.89 5.58 -1.16
C ALA A 120 -2.80 4.82 -2.13
N GLY A 121 -3.61 3.91 -1.62
CA GLY A 121 -4.51 3.10 -2.45
C GLY A 121 -5.15 2.03 -1.58
N HIS A 122 -6.28 1.50 -1.97
CA HIS A 122 -6.97 0.50 -1.15
C HIS A 122 -6.16 -0.81 -1.11
N TYR A 123 -5.49 -1.09 0.02
CA TYR A 123 -4.73 -2.32 0.31
C TYR A 123 -3.67 -2.73 -0.72
N TRP A 124 -3.05 -1.75 -1.38
CA TRP A 124 -2.06 -1.97 -2.42
C TRP A 124 -0.73 -2.56 -1.88
N GLY A 125 0.05 -3.09 -2.82
CA GLY A 125 1.35 -3.70 -2.55
C GLY A 125 1.28 -5.17 -2.14
N SER A 126 0.09 -5.76 -2.28
CA SER A 126 -0.24 -7.10 -1.82
C SER A 126 -0.57 -8.08 -2.93
N ILE A 127 -1.13 -9.23 -2.58
CA ILE A 127 -1.70 -10.18 -3.54
C ILE A 127 -2.96 -9.54 -4.14
N PRO A 128 -3.22 -9.57 -5.45
CA PRO A 128 -2.42 -10.22 -6.48
C PRO A 128 -1.27 -9.36 -7.01
N ALA A 129 -1.27 -8.05 -6.80
CA ALA A 129 -0.34 -7.12 -7.44
C ALA A 129 0.76 -6.61 -6.47
N GLU A 130 1.73 -7.47 -6.16
CA GLU A 130 2.78 -7.19 -5.19
C GLU A 130 3.66 -5.99 -5.59
N PHE A 131 3.84 -5.01 -4.69
CA PHE A 131 4.81 -3.93 -4.88
C PHE A 131 6.10 -4.18 -4.10
N ASN A 132 7.21 -4.21 -4.83
CA ASN A 132 8.55 -4.28 -4.27
C ASN A 132 9.44 -3.19 -4.90
N GLY A 133 9.75 -2.16 -4.13
CA GLY A 133 10.54 -1.02 -4.59
C GLY A 133 12.06 -1.28 -4.69
N LYS A 134 12.51 -2.54 -4.68
CA LYS A 134 13.94 -2.87 -4.71
C LYS A 134 14.63 -2.21 -5.90
N GLY A 135 15.71 -1.48 -5.62
CA GLY A 135 16.47 -0.72 -6.63
C GLY A 135 15.98 0.71 -6.84
N LEU A 136 14.86 1.11 -6.24
CA LEU A 136 14.45 2.52 -6.21
C LEU A 136 15.39 3.32 -5.30
N SER A 137 15.97 4.38 -5.86
CA SER A 137 16.86 5.29 -5.14
C SER A 137 16.37 6.73 -5.33
N PHE A 138 16.02 7.39 -4.23
CA PHE A 138 15.55 8.79 -4.23
C PHE A 138 16.54 9.67 -3.44
N PRO A 139 17.65 10.12 -4.05
CA PRO A 139 18.73 10.80 -3.33
C PRO A 139 18.28 12.09 -2.64
N CYS A 140 17.24 12.75 -3.16
CA CYS A 140 16.71 14.00 -2.63
C CYS A 140 15.48 13.84 -1.71
N LEU A 141 14.95 12.64 -1.52
CA LEU A 141 13.69 12.42 -0.82
C LEU A 141 13.81 12.80 0.65
N LYS A 142 12.93 13.68 1.11
CA LYS A 142 12.86 14.18 2.49
C LYS A 142 11.62 13.72 3.23
N SER A 143 10.51 13.51 2.51
CA SER A 143 9.24 13.09 3.09
C SER A 143 8.65 11.94 2.28
N LEU A 144 8.28 10.86 2.96
CA LEU A 144 7.57 9.74 2.38
C LEU A 144 6.28 9.48 3.17
N THR A 145 5.17 9.32 2.45
CA THR A 145 3.88 8.91 3.01
C THR A 145 3.40 7.67 2.28
N LEU A 146 3.09 6.63 3.04
CA LEU A 146 2.41 5.43 2.54
C LEU A 146 1.04 5.33 3.19
N GLY A 147 0.01 5.23 2.37
CA GLY A 147 -1.37 4.99 2.80
C GLY A 147 -1.79 3.58 2.42
N GLU A 148 -2.31 2.83 3.39
CA GLU A 148 -2.97 1.55 3.19
C GLU A 148 -2.08 0.48 2.50
N TYR A 149 -0.76 0.61 2.67
CA TYR A 149 0.23 -0.32 2.12
C TYR A 149 0.29 -1.62 2.93
N ILE A 150 0.22 -2.77 2.25
CA ILE A 150 0.32 -4.09 2.88
C ILE A 150 1.71 -4.68 2.64
N ILE A 151 2.35 -5.11 3.72
CA ILE A 151 3.69 -5.70 3.73
C ILE A 151 3.56 -7.22 3.90
N LEU A 152 3.90 -7.99 2.87
CA LEU A 152 3.92 -9.46 2.91
C LEU A 152 5.30 -10.00 3.28
N ARG A 153 6.35 -9.31 2.87
CA ARG A 153 7.73 -9.73 3.11
C ARG A 153 8.59 -8.57 3.57
N GLN A 154 9.66 -8.92 4.26
CA GLN A 154 10.60 -7.94 4.79
C GLN A 154 11.24 -7.09 3.68
N ASP A 155 11.60 -7.71 2.54
CA ASP A 155 12.30 -7.05 1.43
C ASP A 155 11.46 -6.00 0.72
N GLN A 156 10.12 -6.11 0.76
CA GLN A 156 9.22 -5.10 0.19
C GLN A 156 9.32 -3.74 0.89
N PHE A 157 9.77 -3.72 2.15
CA PHE A 157 9.95 -2.48 2.91
C PHE A 157 11.38 -1.92 2.81
N ASP A 158 12.33 -2.70 2.31
CA ASP A 158 13.76 -2.36 2.38
C ASP A 158 14.11 -1.11 1.57
N TRP A 159 13.44 -0.90 0.43
CA TRP A 159 13.64 0.31 -0.37
C TRP A 159 13.35 1.59 0.41
N ILE A 160 12.45 1.58 1.40
CA ILE A 160 12.18 2.74 2.26
C ILE A 160 13.35 2.97 3.20
N LEU A 161 13.86 1.89 3.80
CA LEU A 161 14.99 1.92 4.74
C LEU A 161 16.30 2.34 4.06
N GLU A 162 16.41 2.14 2.76
CA GLU A 162 17.55 2.59 1.95
C GLU A 162 17.57 4.11 1.72
N GLN A 163 16.43 4.81 1.92
CA GLN A 163 16.33 6.27 1.72
C GLN A 163 16.88 7.06 2.93
N ARG A 164 18.21 7.05 3.11
CA ARG A 164 18.89 7.69 4.26
C ARG A 164 18.70 9.22 4.36
N SER A 165 18.25 9.85 3.29
CA SER A 165 17.92 11.27 3.20
C SER A 165 16.58 11.64 3.87
N LEU A 166 15.75 10.64 4.22
CA LEU A 166 14.43 10.82 4.80
C LEU A 166 14.48 11.54 6.15
N ILE A 167 13.64 12.57 6.26
CA ILE A 167 13.41 13.38 7.46
C ILE A 167 12.01 13.12 8.01
N GLY A 168 11.04 12.86 7.13
CA GLY A 168 9.66 12.52 7.45
C GLY A 168 9.25 11.16 6.88
N LEU A 169 8.61 10.33 7.71
CA LEU A 169 7.98 9.08 7.29
C LEU A 169 6.59 8.99 7.94
N ASN A 170 5.55 8.87 7.11
CA ASN A 170 4.17 8.73 7.57
C ASN A 170 3.57 7.43 7.04
N LEU A 171 3.07 6.59 7.95
CA LEU A 171 2.44 5.33 7.65
C LEU A 171 0.98 5.42 8.11
N TYR A 172 0.05 5.45 7.16
CA TYR A 172 -1.39 5.51 7.38
C TYR A 172 -2.00 4.17 7.06
N SER A 173 -2.66 3.52 8.01
CA SER A 173 -3.32 2.22 7.87
C SER A 173 -2.46 1.17 7.13
N CYS A 174 -1.14 1.24 7.28
CA CYS A 174 -0.21 0.25 6.74
C CYS A 174 -0.27 -1.01 7.60
N LYS A 175 -0.22 -2.19 7.00
CA LYS A 175 -0.40 -3.46 7.71
C LYS A 175 0.65 -4.48 7.30
N ILE A 176 0.91 -5.45 8.18
CA ILE A 176 1.72 -6.62 7.86
C ILE A 176 0.78 -7.80 7.64
N ALA A 177 0.87 -8.45 6.47
CA ALA A 177 0.23 -9.73 6.23
C ALA A 177 0.96 -10.82 7.04
N THR A 178 0.20 -11.53 7.86
CA THR A 178 0.76 -12.56 8.77
C THR A 178 0.35 -13.96 8.38
N HIS A 179 -0.84 -14.10 7.79
CA HIS A 179 -1.44 -15.38 7.40
C HIS A 179 -2.04 -15.26 6.02
N CYS A 180 -1.97 -16.32 5.25
CA CYS A 180 -2.41 -16.36 3.88
C CYS A 180 -2.88 -17.77 3.54
N LEU A 181 -4.12 -17.90 3.06
CA LEU A 181 -4.60 -19.14 2.46
C LEU A 181 -4.19 -19.15 0.99
N VAL A 182 -3.26 -20.04 0.64
CA VAL A 182 -2.88 -20.26 -0.75
C VAL A 182 -3.99 -21.06 -1.43
N SER A 183 -4.59 -20.45 -2.46
CA SER A 183 -5.59 -21.07 -3.33
C SER A 183 -5.08 -21.13 -4.77
N GLN A 184 -5.22 -22.30 -5.40
CA GLN A 184 -4.85 -22.52 -6.78
C GLN A 184 -6.09 -22.56 -7.67
N PRO A 185 -6.03 -22.06 -8.92
CA PRO A 185 -4.83 -21.62 -9.66
C PRO A 185 -4.45 -20.14 -9.48
N ASN A 186 -5.20 -19.39 -8.65
CA ASN A 186 -5.06 -17.93 -8.55
C ASN A 186 -3.63 -17.48 -8.18
N PHE A 187 -3.02 -18.10 -7.17
CA PHE A 187 -1.67 -17.73 -6.72
C PHE A 187 -0.59 -17.98 -7.78
N GLU A 188 -0.76 -19.03 -8.59
CA GLU A 188 0.12 -19.31 -9.72
C GLU A 188 -0.06 -18.27 -10.84
N VAL A 189 -1.30 -17.91 -11.16
CA VAL A 189 -1.61 -16.88 -12.17
C VAL A 189 -1.07 -15.51 -11.76
N TRP A 190 -1.12 -15.18 -10.47
CA TRP A 190 -0.64 -13.91 -9.94
C TRP A 190 0.88 -13.88 -9.68
N ASP A 191 1.61 -14.98 -9.91
CA ASP A 191 3.04 -15.12 -9.61
C ASP A 191 3.39 -14.71 -8.16
N VAL A 192 2.55 -15.13 -7.20
CA VAL A 192 2.69 -14.71 -5.80
C VAL A 192 3.99 -15.22 -5.20
N ASN A 193 4.79 -14.29 -4.68
CA ASN A 193 6.03 -14.62 -4.00
C ASN A 193 5.83 -14.68 -2.46
N LEU A 194 5.77 -15.89 -1.92
CA LEU A 194 5.72 -16.14 -0.47
C LEU A 194 7.09 -16.56 0.11
N ASN A 195 8.21 -16.11 -0.46
CA ASN A 195 9.52 -16.44 0.08
C ASN A 195 9.64 -16.03 1.56
N GLY A 196 10.14 -16.94 2.40
CA GLY A 196 10.24 -16.77 3.85
C GLY A 196 8.96 -17.09 4.64
N TRP A 197 7.82 -17.32 3.97
CA TRP A 197 6.61 -17.83 4.61
C TRP A 197 6.74 -19.33 4.88
N LYS A 198 6.06 -19.79 5.92
CA LYS A 198 6.06 -21.21 6.34
C LYS A 198 4.66 -21.77 6.19
N ARG A 199 4.54 -22.91 5.51
CA ARG A 199 3.30 -23.67 5.47
C ARG A 199 2.96 -24.16 6.88
N ILE A 200 1.73 -23.90 7.30
CA ILE A 200 1.21 -24.37 8.58
C ILE A 200 0.80 -25.83 8.37
N SER A 201 1.33 -26.72 9.21
CA SER A 201 0.95 -28.14 9.16
C SER A 201 -0.49 -28.27 9.65
N ASP A 202 -1.42 -28.64 8.77
CA ASP A 202 -2.79 -28.94 9.18
C ASP A 202 -2.87 -30.41 9.68
N PRO A 203 -3.22 -30.67 10.95
CA PRO A 203 -3.42 -32.03 11.44
C PRO A 203 -4.72 -32.69 10.91
N SER A 204 -5.61 -31.96 10.23
CA SER A 204 -7.03 -32.35 10.17
C SER A 204 -7.85 -31.92 8.96
N THR A 205 -7.27 -31.58 7.81
CA THR A 205 -8.09 -31.26 6.63
C THR A 205 -7.94 -32.26 5.50
N ASN A 206 -8.93 -33.16 5.42
CA ASN A 206 -9.47 -33.67 4.15
C ASN A 206 -10.11 -32.50 3.35
N ILE A 207 -9.37 -31.41 3.10
CA ILE A 207 -9.80 -30.46 2.06
C ILE A 207 -9.47 -31.15 0.74
N VAL A 208 -10.53 -31.50 0.01
CA VAL A 208 -10.46 -32.17 -1.28
C VAL A 208 -9.51 -31.38 -2.17
N GLN A 209 -8.31 -31.93 -2.41
CA GLN A 209 -7.47 -31.50 -3.52
C GLN A 209 -8.32 -31.65 -4.78
N ALA A 210 -8.85 -30.56 -5.29
CA ALA A 210 -9.25 -30.55 -6.69
C ALA A 210 -7.96 -30.84 -7.48
N ASN A 211 -7.98 -31.88 -8.30
CA ASN A 211 -6.83 -32.36 -9.08
C ASN A 211 -6.38 -31.29 -10.08
N TYR A 212 -5.66 -30.27 -9.61
CA TYR A 212 -5.00 -29.29 -10.43
C TYR A 212 -3.52 -29.64 -10.49
N SER A 213 -3.06 -30.02 -11.67
CA SER A 213 -1.63 -30.17 -11.95
C SER A 213 -1.00 -28.77 -11.94
N PRO A 214 0.05 -28.50 -11.14
CA PRO A 214 0.74 -27.22 -11.15
C PRO A 214 1.26 -26.88 -12.56
N LEU A 215 0.97 -25.68 -13.06
CA LEU A 215 1.56 -25.18 -14.31
C LEU A 215 3.00 -24.72 -14.03
N SER A 216 3.94 -25.68 -14.02
CA SER A 216 5.36 -25.46 -13.67
C SER A 216 5.97 -24.14 -14.19
N HIS A 217 6.05 -23.12 -13.32
CA HIS A 217 6.77 -21.88 -13.58
C HIS A 217 8.24 -21.99 -13.10
N PRO A 218 9.24 -21.57 -13.90
CA PRO A 218 10.65 -21.87 -13.64
C PRO A 218 11.35 -20.99 -12.60
N ARG A 219 10.64 -20.14 -11.83
CA ARG A 219 11.27 -19.11 -10.98
C ARG A 219 11.02 -19.25 -9.46
N LEU A 220 10.00 -19.98 -9.03
CA LEU A 220 9.64 -20.16 -7.62
C LEU A 220 9.29 -21.62 -7.35
N GLU A 221 9.50 -22.09 -6.11
CA GLU A 221 8.99 -23.41 -5.71
C GLU A 221 7.45 -23.40 -5.79
N PRO A 222 6.80 -24.46 -6.30
CA PRO A 222 5.35 -24.51 -6.41
C PRO A 222 4.70 -24.31 -5.04
N LEU A 223 3.75 -23.38 -4.95
CA LEU A 223 2.96 -23.17 -3.73
C LEU A 223 1.86 -24.22 -3.64
N ASP A 224 1.90 -25.05 -2.59
CA ASP A 224 0.83 -25.99 -2.29
C ASP A 224 -0.39 -25.28 -1.71
N PHE A 225 -1.58 -25.81 -2.00
CA PHE A 225 -2.80 -25.35 -1.32
C PHE A 225 -2.68 -25.48 0.20
N GLY A 226 -3.13 -24.46 0.92
CA GLY A 226 -3.21 -24.45 2.38
C GLY A 226 -2.73 -23.16 3.02
N TRP A 227 -2.70 -23.16 4.36
CA TRP A 227 -2.32 -21.98 5.13
C TRP A 227 -0.81 -21.79 5.21
N TYR A 228 -0.39 -20.53 5.05
CA TYR A 228 0.98 -20.08 5.24
C TYR A 228 1.00 -18.96 6.27
N ALA A 229 2.07 -18.92 7.07
CA ALA A 229 2.31 -17.89 8.07
C ALA A 229 3.66 -17.20 7.86
N ASN A 230 3.71 -15.93 8.24
CA ASN A 230 4.92 -15.11 8.29
C ASN A 230 5.20 -14.66 9.73
N ASP A 231 6.47 -14.65 10.10
CA ASP A 231 6.97 -14.23 11.41
C ASP A 231 7.21 -12.71 11.51
N LEU A 232 7.05 -11.94 10.43
CA LEU A 232 7.27 -10.49 10.42
C LEU A 232 6.35 -9.73 11.41
N ARG A 233 6.93 -8.82 12.21
CA ARG A 233 6.19 -8.01 13.19
C ARG A 233 6.49 -6.52 13.06
N TRP A 234 5.58 -5.69 13.56
CA TRP A 234 5.75 -4.24 13.57
C TRP A 234 6.85 -3.80 14.53
N SER A 235 7.01 -4.50 15.66
CA SER A 235 8.14 -4.32 16.58
C SER A 235 9.49 -4.37 15.86
N ASP A 236 9.73 -5.43 15.06
CA ASP A 236 10.94 -5.53 14.25
C ASP A 236 11.02 -4.40 13.22
N MET A 237 9.90 -4.08 12.55
CA MET A 237 9.87 -3.04 11.52
C MET A 237 10.19 -1.64 12.09
N PHE A 238 9.63 -1.29 13.25
CA PHE A 238 9.91 -0.02 13.93
C PHE A 238 11.37 0.07 14.35
N ASP A 239 11.95 -1.02 14.84
CA ASP A 239 13.38 -1.07 15.15
C ASP A 239 14.26 -0.91 13.91
N ARG A 240 13.89 -1.53 12.79
CA ARG A 240 14.59 -1.34 11.51
C ARG A 240 14.50 0.10 11.01
N ILE A 241 13.33 0.74 11.10
CA ILE A 241 13.14 2.16 10.77
C ILE A 241 14.07 3.03 11.64
N ARG A 242 14.09 2.78 12.95
CA ARG A 242 14.92 3.50 13.92
C ARG A 242 16.41 3.43 13.60
N GLN A 243 16.88 2.25 13.21
CA GLN A 243 18.28 1.96 12.92
C GLN A 243 18.72 2.46 11.53
N SER A 244 17.90 2.27 10.51
CA SER A 244 18.27 2.52 9.11
C SER A 244 18.06 3.97 8.67
N LEU A 245 17.16 4.72 9.34
CA LEU A 245 16.86 6.11 9.01
C LEU A 245 17.40 7.09 10.08
N PRO A 246 18.70 7.43 10.05
CA PRO A 246 19.33 8.26 11.07
C PRO A 246 18.88 9.72 11.04
N GLN A 247 18.41 10.22 9.89
CA GLN A 247 17.94 11.59 9.72
C GLN A 247 16.44 11.77 10.02
N LEU A 248 15.73 10.68 10.31
CA LEU A 248 14.30 10.69 10.57
C LEU A 248 14.01 11.48 11.86
N ARG A 249 13.13 12.47 11.71
CA ARG A 249 12.74 13.45 12.74
C ARG A 249 11.24 13.47 12.93
N ASN A 250 10.49 13.37 11.84
CA ASN A 250 9.04 13.31 11.86
C ASN A 250 8.62 11.88 11.53
N PHE A 251 8.02 11.19 12.49
CA PHE A 251 7.46 9.86 12.27
C PHE A 251 6.01 9.83 12.71
N ASN A 252 5.13 9.35 11.83
CA ASN A 252 3.72 9.14 12.14
C ASN A 252 3.32 7.72 11.75
N PHE A 253 2.64 7.05 12.68
CA PHE A 253 1.99 5.76 12.45
C PHE A 253 0.54 5.89 12.91
N LYS A 254 -0.43 5.74 12.01
CA LYS A 254 -1.85 5.93 12.31
C LYS A 254 -2.67 4.79 11.73
N CYS A 255 -3.71 4.36 12.45
CA CYS A 255 -4.62 3.32 11.95
C CYS A 255 -5.68 3.86 10.97
N CYS A 256 -5.80 5.18 10.81
CA CYS A 256 -6.76 5.77 9.90
C CYS A 256 -6.27 5.75 8.45
N SER A 257 -7.19 5.56 7.52
CA SER A 257 -6.96 5.74 6.08
C SER A 257 -6.40 7.13 5.77
N TRP A 258 -5.50 7.18 4.79
CA TRP A 258 -5.11 8.46 4.22
C TRP A 258 -6.33 9.03 3.46
N GLN A 259 -6.67 10.31 3.62
CA GLN A 259 -7.88 10.89 3.01
C GLN A 259 -7.56 11.78 1.81
N SER A 260 -6.71 12.78 2.00
CA SER A 260 -6.28 13.67 0.91
C SER A 260 -5.03 14.43 1.35
N TYR A 261 -4.23 14.87 0.38
CA TYR A 261 -3.01 15.63 0.63
C TYR A 261 -3.32 17.05 1.16
N PHE A 262 -4.33 17.72 0.60
CA PHE A 262 -4.72 19.08 1.00
C PHE A 262 -5.77 19.12 2.11
N GLU A 263 -6.53 18.05 2.30
CA GLU A 263 -7.47 17.90 3.41
C GLU A 263 -6.69 17.37 4.63
N GLY A 264 -5.77 18.20 5.12
CA GLY A 264 -4.90 17.87 6.24
C GLY A 264 -5.70 17.59 7.50
N TYR A 265 -5.90 16.31 7.83
CA TYR A 265 -6.42 15.94 9.13
C TYR A 265 -5.29 16.04 10.16
N SER A 266 -5.29 17.12 10.94
CA SER A 266 -4.61 17.20 12.24
C SER A 266 -5.41 16.39 13.28
N GLY A 267 -5.66 15.12 12.95
CA GLY A 267 -6.32 14.20 13.86
C GLY A 267 -5.45 13.97 15.08
N ILE A 268 -5.98 14.32 16.24
CA ILE A 268 -5.54 13.84 17.55
C ILE A 268 -5.30 12.33 17.43
N PRO A 269 -4.15 11.79 17.85
CA PRO A 269 -3.91 10.35 17.85
C PRO A 269 -5.08 9.68 18.57
N SER A 270 -5.86 8.89 17.86
CA SER A 270 -6.83 8.03 18.53
C SER A 270 -5.99 7.04 19.34
N GLY A 271 -6.33 6.79 20.60
CA GLY A 271 -5.49 5.99 21.51
C GLY A 271 -5.22 4.53 21.08
N ASN A 272 -5.60 4.14 19.86
CA ASN A 272 -5.52 2.79 19.33
C ASN A 272 -4.83 2.74 17.95
N ASP A 273 -3.76 3.51 17.72
CA ASP A 273 -3.02 3.51 16.45
C ASP A 273 -2.43 2.14 16.05
N LEU A 274 -2.33 1.19 16.99
CA LEU A 274 -1.90 -0.19 16.74
C LEU A 274 -3.06 -1.15 16.40
N SER A 275 -4.31 -0.68 16.44
CA SER A 275 -5.46 -1.45 16.00
C SER A 275 -5.33 -1.79 14.53
N TYR A 276 -5.65 -3.04 14.16
CA TYR A 276 -5.67 -3.51 12.77
C TYR A 276 -4.31 -3.48 12.04
N ARG A 277 -3.20 -3.50 12.78
CA ARG A 277 -1.82 -3.49 12.23
C ARG A 277 -1.39 -4.79 11.53
N TYR A 278 -2.11 -5.89 11.77
CA TYR A 278 -1.90 -7.18 11.14
C TYR A 278 -3.10 -7.58 10.29
N TYR A 279 -2.84 -8.35 9.23
CA TYR A 279 -3.86 -8.78 8.29
C TYR A 279 -3.67 -10.25 7.87
N THR A 280 -4.77 -10.84 7.40
CA THR A 280 -4.85 -12.20 6.87
C THR A 280 -5.47 -12.14 5.49
N PHE A 281 -4.96 -12.96 4.56
CA PHE A 281 -5.53 -13.11 3.22
C PHE A 281 -6.25 -14.43 3.06
N ASP A 282 -7.44 -14.39 2.46
CA ASP A 282 -8.15 -15.55 1.92
C ASP A 282 -8.67 -15.29 0.50
N ASP A 283 -9.15 -16.35 -0.16
CA ASP A 283 -9.51 -16.40 -1.59
C ASP A 283 -10.67 -15.45 -1.98
N GLU A 284 -11.31 -14.77 -1.03
CA GLU A 284 -12.48 -13.91 -1.27
C GLU A 284 -12.21 -12.40 -1.08
N SER A 285 -10.93 -12.00 -1.00
CA SER A 285 -10.37 -10.61 -1.06
C SER A 285 -9.78 -10.08 0.25
N TRP A 286 -8.86 -9.11 0.10
CA TRP A 286 -8.45 -8.23 1.21
C TRP A 286 -9.58 -7.36 1.77
N ALA A 287 -10.73 -7.28 1.10
CA ALA A 287 -11.85 -6.40 1.45
C ALA A 287 -12.93 -7.08 2.29
N TRP A 288 -13.05 -8.41 2.26
CA TRP A 288 -14.17 -9.16 2.86
C TRP A 288 -13.79 -10.10 4.01
N VAL A 289 -12.50 -10.26 4.35
CA VAL A 289 -12.12 -11.01 5.56
C VAL A 289 -12.54 -10.22 6.80
N TRP A 290 -13.66 -10.62 7.38
CA TRP A 290 -14.22 -10.05 8.58
C TRP A 290 -13.20 -10.01 9.71
N TRP A 291 -13.13 -8.85 10.35
CA TRP A 291 -12.26 -8.50 11.47
C TRP A 291 -12.16 -9.61 12.53
N TYR A 292 -10.96 -9.83 13.06
CA TYR A 292 -10.81 -10.56 14.32
C TYR A 292 -11.59 -9.82 15.42
N ARG A 293 -12.72 -10.39 15.87
CA ARG A 293 -13.43 -10.00 17.10
C ARG A 293 -13.49 -11.20 18.04
N PRO A 294 -13.13 -11.04 19.33
CA PRO A 294 -13.37 -12.07 20.35
C PRO A 294 -14.84 -12.51 20.35
N ALA A 295 -15.09 -13.80 20.56
CA ALA A 295 -16.45 -14.37 20.50
C ALA A 295 -17.45 -13.69 21.46
N GLU A 296 -16.95 -13.10 22.56
CA GLU A 296 -17.74 -12.50 23.63
C GLU A 296 -18.44 -11.17 23.25
N GLU A 297 -18.06 -10.53 22.14
CA GLU A 297 -18.57 -9.21 21.73
C GLU A 297 -19.55 -9.24 20.54
N ARG A 298 -20.10 -10.42 20.20
CA ARG A 298 -21.02 -10.58 19.05
C ARG A 298 -22.48 -10.21 19.40
N PRO A 299 -23.14 -9.31 18.63
CA PRO A 299 -24.60 -9.19 18.68
C PRO A 299 -25.27 -10.47 18.13
N PHE A 300 -26.30 -10.94 18.84
CA PHE A 300 -26.98 -12.24 18.69
C PHE A 300 -27.66 -12.55 17.33
N THR A 301 -27.46 -11.77 16.27
CA THR A 301 -28.26 -11.89 15.02
C THR A 301 -27.47 -11.94 13.71
N MET A 302 -26.15 -12.10 13.72
CA MET A 302 -25.40 -12.42 12.50
C MET A 302 -25.29 -13.94 12.34
N GLU A 303 -25.73 -14.41 11.18
CA GLU A 303 -25.66 -15.81 10.74
C GLU A 303 -24.22 -16.33 10.81
N ARG A 304 -24.07 -17.64 10.99
CA ARG A 304 -22.79 -18.32 11.21
C ARG A 304 -21.87 -18.12 10.00
N ASP A 305 -20.92 -17.19 10.11
CA ASP A 305 -19.80 -17.02 9.18
C ASP A 305 -18.82 -18.19 9.31
N PHE A 306 -18.53 -18.84 8.18
CA PHE A 306 -17.69 -20.04 8.05
C PHE A 306 -16.22 -19.88 8.51
N PHE A 307 -15.79 -18.69 8.96
CA PHE A 307 -14.37 -18.35 9.15
C PHE A 307 -14.04 -17.64 10.47
N THR A 308 -14.96 -17.62 11.44
CA THR A 308 -14.78 -16.89 12.70
C THR A 308 -14.65 -17.77 13.93
N ASP A 309 -14.47 -19.08 13.80
CA ASP A 309 -14.19 -19.92 14.95
C ASP A 309 -12.76 -19.67 15.45
N GLU A 310 -12.62 -19.54 16.76
CA GLU A 310 -11.35 -19.42 17.50
C GLU A 310 -10.41 -20.62 17.27
N ASP A 311 -10.83 -21.60 16.45
CA ASP A 311 -10.19 -22.88 16.19
C ASP A 311 -9.83 -23.12 14.70
N MET A 312 -9.80 -22.09 13.84
CA MET A 312 -9.31 -22.27 12.47
C MET A 312 -7.83 -22.69 12.46
N PRO A 313 -7.46 -23.82 11.81
CA PRO A 313 -6.07 -24.27 11.77
C PRO A 313 -5.17 -23.18 11.19
N GLY A 314 -4.25 -22.68 12.02
CA GLY A 314 -3.26 -21.70 11.60
C GLY A 314 -3.64 -20.23 11.77
N THR A 315 -4.83 -19.87 12.23
CA THR A 315 -5.07 -18.49 12.69
C THR A 315 -4.47 -18.32 14.10
N PRO A 316 -3.66 -17.28 14.33
CA PRO A 316 -2.93 -17.14 15.57
C PRO A 316 -3.85 -16.55 16.64
N VAL A 317 -4.53 -17.41 17.39
CA VAL A 317 -5.39 -17.01 18.53
C VAL A 317 -4.66 -15.99 19.42
N GLY A 318 -5.22 -14.79 19.55
CA GLY A 318 -4.66 -13.72 20.34
C GLY A 318 -3.35 -13.10 19.82
N LEU A 319 -3.05 -13.15 18.52
CA LEU A 319 -1.82 -12.54 17.97
C LEU A 319 -1.74 -11.05 18.31
N TYR A 320 -2.86 -10.35 18.20
CA TYR A 320 -2.94 -8.93 18.46
C TYR A 320 -2.50 -8.62 19.88
N GLU A 321 -3.05 -9.32 20.86
CA GLU A 321 -2.80 -9.17 22.29
C GLU A 321 -1.36 -9.57 22.64
N ARG A 322 -0.87 -10.68 22.06
CA ARG A 322 0.48 -11.20 22.32
C ARG A 322 1.58 -10.28 21.81
N THR A 323 1.33 -9.54 20.73
CA THR A 323 2.33 -8.67 20.08
C THR A 323 2.20 -7.21 20.49
N GLU A 324 1.06 -6.82 21.07
CA GLU A 324 0.71 -5.43 21.40
C GLU A 324 1.82 -4.73 22.19
N SER A 325 2.30 -5.37 23.26
CA SER A 325 3.21 -4.70 24.18
C SER A 325 4.60 -4.52 23.56
N ALA A 326 5.04 -5.49 22.75
CA ALA A 326 6.29 -5.39 22.02
C ALA A 326 6.22 -4.32 20.91
N ASP A 327 5.13 -4.32 20.13
CA ASP A 327 4.93 -3.37 19.04
C ASP A 327 4.78 -1.93 19.58
N ARG A 328 4.06 -1.75 20.69
CA ARG A 328 3.92 -0.46 21.37
C ARG A 328 5.25 0.05 21.89
N LEU A 329 6.00 -0.79 22.59
CA LEU A 329 7.30 -0.41 23.13
C LEU A 329 8.26 0.02 22.00
N ALA A 330 8.30 -0.73 20.90
CA ALA A 330 9.13 -0.40 19.75
C ALA A 330 8.70 0.91 19.06
N LEU A 331 7.38 1.12 18.92
CA LEU A 331 6.81 2.35 18.38
C LEU A 331 7.16 3.57 19.24
N GLU A 332 6.91 3.49 20.55
CA GLU A 332 7.22 4.56 21.50
C GLU A 332 8.72 4.87 21.52
N THR A 333 9.57 3.84 21.48
CA THR A 333 11.02 4.01 21.40
C THR A 333 11.43 4.75 20.12
N LEU A 334 10.87 4.38 18.96
CA LEU A 334 11.11 5.06 17.70
C LEU A 334 10.66 6.53 17.77
N MET A 335 9.44 6.79 18.27
CA MET A 335 8.88 8.14 18.42
C MET A 335 9.71 9.02 19.37
N GLU A 336 10.22 8.45 20.47
CA GLU A 336 11.08 9.20 21.39
C GLU A 336 12.42 9.58 20.73
N VAL A 337 13.03 8.64 19.99
CA VAL A 337 14.28 8.89 19.27
C VAL A 337 14.11 9.95 18.19
N THR A 338 13.02 9.90 17.42
CA THR A 338 12.76 10.92 16.38
C THR A 338 12.47 12.29 16.97
N ARG A 339 11.72 12.36 18.09
CA ARG A 339 11.49 13.60 18.84
C ARG A 339 12.79 14.23 19.36
N LYS A 340 13.69 13.44 19.98
CA LYS A 340 14.99 13.96 20.44
C LYS A 340 15.80 14.59 19.30
N ARG A 341 15.79 13.98 18.11
CA ARG A 341 16.46 14.51 16.91
C ARG A 341 15.81 15.80 16.37
N CYS A 342 14.54 16.07 16.70
CA CYS A 342 13.89 17.35 16.41
C CYS A 342 14.42 18.46 17.33
N ASP A 343 14.56 18.17 18.63
CA ASP A 343 14.91 19.14 19.65
C ASP A 343 16.39 19.55 19.63
N GLU A 344 17.29 18.71 19.08
CA GLU A 344 18.73 18.97 18.95
C GLU A 344 19.11 19.98 17.81
N LYS A 345 18.15 20.75 17.30
CA LYS A 345 18.31 21.66 16.16
C LYS A 345 18.01 23.10 16.54
#